data_AF-D6XYH7-F1
#
_entry.id   AF-D6XYH7-F1
#
_cell.length_a   1.000
_cell.length_b   1.000
_cell.length_c   1.000
_cell.angle_alpha   90.00
_cell.angle_beta   90.00
_cell.angle_gamma   90.00
#
_symmetry.space_group_name_H-M   'P 1'
#
loop_
_entity.id
_entity.type
_entity.pdbx_description
1 polymer ?
#
loop_
_entity_poly.entity_id
_entity_poly.type
_entity_poly.pdbx_seq_one_letter_code
_entity_poly.pdbx_strand_id
1 'polypeptide(L)'
;MAFFLNEARIREIREIIQQERPGSSSPERARAFASRIHEEIDVRLDLLGESEKNKLKKQLIRHAVKKQSFVISHDEFRALSKELVDPAEVETLLSPPGTVQEEENPGHASQGFSKSLYLMAGGAASLIMVALLAAGYDGEDPNATAGEGHLQVPATQSLSVEEAEPIERVDNELPADMQYQDVPTEELRLWLDERQSKLASEERLSTIIQTAGDFNIHPYVIVAIAGQEQSFVPRDHPYADEIINNPYNVFHSWRDYNTDLQDATEIVSRTITTLSADRPEGMDVFEWMNRKYAEHDEWWIGVRQIYDQLHNEMDERG
;
A
#
# COMPACT_ATOMS: atom_id res chain seq x y z
N MET A 1 -15.85 10.51 -25.75
CA MET A 1 -15.91 10.29 -24.30
C MET A 1 -14.78 11.08 -23.67
N ALA A 2 -15.05 11.75 -22.54
CA ALA A 2 -14.03 12.45 -21.76
C ALA A 2 -13.43 11.49 -20.72
N PHE A 3 -12.15 11.64 -20.42
CA PHE A 3 -11.36 10.68 -19.65
C PHE A 3 -10.55 11.39 -18.57
N PHE A 4 -10.64 10.84 -17.35
CA PHE A 4 -9.85 11.27 -16.19
C PHE A 4 -8.40 10.81 -16.32
N LEU A 5 -8.16 9.61 -16.87
CA LEU A 5 -6.86 9.19 -17.38
C LEU A 5 -7.08 8.64 -18.78
N ASN A 6 -6.47 9.25 -19.79
CA ASN A 6 -6.75 8.92 -21.19
C ASN A 6 -5.59 8.14 -21.84
N GLU A 7 -5.88 7.42 -22.92
CA GLU A 7 -4.90 6.57 -23.60
C GLU A 7 -3.68 7.34 -24.11
N ALA A 8 -3.89 8.58 -24.59
CA ALA A 8 -2.80 9.42 -25.07
C ALA A 8 -1.81 9.77 -23.94
N ARG A 9 -2.31 10.11 -22.75
CA ARG A 9 -1.50 10.40 -21.57
C ARG A 9 -0.77 9.16 -21.06
N ILE A 10 -1.44 8.01 -21.02
CA ILE A 10 -0.81 6.73 -20.64
C ILE A 10 0.33 6.38 -21.61
N ARG A 11 0.13 6.61 -22.91
CA ARG A 11 1.16 6.39 -23.94
C ARG A 11 2.33 7.36 -23.76
N GLU A 12 2.04 8.63 -23.54
CA GLU A 12 3.05 9.67 -23.28
C GLU A 12 3.90 9.31 -22.05
N ILE A 13 3.30 8.89 -20.93
CA ILE A 13 4.02 8.45 -19.73
C ILE A 13 4.98 7.29 -20.08
N ARG A 14 4.53 6.30 -20.85
CA ARG A 14 5.38 5.18 -21.28
C ARG A 14 6.54 5.64 -22.17
N GLU A 15 6.29 6.57 -23.08
CA GLU A 15 7.32 7.14 -23.96
C GLU A 15 8.36 7.93 -23.17
N ILE A 16 7.91 8.77 -22.22
CA ILE A 16 8.80 9.51 -21.31
C ILE A 16 9.70 8.53 -20.53
N ILE A 17 9.13 7.48 -19.94
CA ILE A 17 9.92 6.49 -19.19
C ILE A 17 10.95 5.80 -20.08
N GLN A 18 10.57 5.45 -21.31
CA GLN A 18 11.47 4.82 -22.26
C GLN A 18 12.62 5.75 -22.68
N GLN A 19 12.38 7.05 -22.80
CA GLN A 19 13.38 8.07 -23.14
C GLN A 19 14.28 8.43 -21.96
N GLU A 20 13.71 8.60 -20.76
CA GLU A 20 14.44 8.93 -19.53
C GLU A 20 15.32 7.78 -19.05
N ARG A 21 14.94 6.52 -19.37
CA ARG A 21 15.61 5.31 -18.86
C ARG A 21 15.91 4.31 -19.99
N PRO A 22 16.77 4.67 -20.96
CA PRO A 22 17.12 3.77 -22.06
C PRO A 22 17.87 2.54 -21.52
N GLY A 23 17.43 1.35 -21.93
CA GLY A 23 18.06 0.09 -21.51
C GLY A 23 17.64 -0.42 -20.13
N SER A 24 16.69 0.25 -19.45
CA SER A 24 16.09 -0.26 -18.22
C SER A 24 15.42 -1.63 -18.43
N SER A 25 15.43 -2.44 -17.39
CA SER A 25 14.73 -3.73 -17.35
C SER A 25 13.20 -3.53 -17.36
N SER A 26 12.44 -4.58 -17.70
CA SER A 26 10.97 -4.50 -17.65
C SER A 26 10.42 -4.15 -16.27
N PRO A 27 10.96 -4.71 -15.16
CA PRO A 27 10.55 -4.32 -13.81
C PRO A 27 10.78 -2.86 -13.50
N GLU A 28 11.95 -2.30 -13.85
CA GLU A 28 12.26 -0.89 -13.60
C GLU A 28 11.31 0.04 -14.36
N ARG A 29 10.94 -0.31 -15.60
CA ARG A 29 9.93 0.44 -16.36
C ARG A 29 8.55 0.36 -15.74
N ALA A 30 8.14 -0.82 -15.25
CA ALA A 30 6.85 -1.00 -14.58
C ALA A 30 6.75 -0.16 -13.30
N ARG A 31 7.83 -0.09 -12.51
CA ARG A 31 7.92 0.77 -11.32
C ARG A 31 7.82 2.25 -11.66
N ALA A 32 8.61 2.70 -12.62
CA ALA A 32 8.57 4.09 -13.09
C ALA A 32 7.17 4.45 -13.59
N PHE A 33 6.50 3.52 -14.28
CA PHE A 33 5.13 3.70 -14.74
C PHE A 33 4.16 3.84 -13.58
N ALA A 34 4.21 2.96 -12.58
CA ALA A 34 3.37 3.07 -11.39
C ALA A 34 3.55 4.41 -10.67
N SER A 35 4.79 4.84 -10.40
CA SER A 35 5.07 6.15 -9.77
C SER A 35 4.43 7.31 -10.55
N ARG A 36 4.64 7.36 -11.87
CA ARG A 36 4.09 8.43 -12.71
C ARG A 36 2.56 8.43 -12.75
N ILE A 37 1.93 7.26 -12.69
CA ILE A 37 0.46 7.16 -12.60
C ILE A 37 -0.04 7.72 -11.26
N HIS A 38 0.63 7.41 -10.16
CA HIS A 38 0.29 7.97 -8.86
C HIS A 38 0.46 9.50 -8.86
N GLU A 39 1.58 10.02 -9.36
CA GLU A 39 1.82 11.46 -9.54
C GLU A 39 0.71 12.13 -10.38
N GLU A 40 0.32 11.53 -11.50
CA GLU A 40 -0.71 12.07 -12.37
C GLU A 40 -2.09 12.13 -11.70
N ILE A 41 -2.44 11.11 -10.91
CA ILE A 41 -3.67 11.11 -10.11
C ILE A 41 -3.58 12.16 -9.01
N ASP A 42 -2.44 12.25 -8.32
CA ASP A 42 -2.25 13.18 -7.21
C ASP A 42 -2.35 14.65 -7.63
N VAL A 43 -1.84 14.99 -8.82
CA VAL A 43 -1.99 16.33 -9.42
C VAL A 43 -3.45 16.65 -9.74
N ARG A 44 -4.21 15.65 -10.23
CA ARG A 44 -5.62 15.85 -10.59
C ARG A 44 -6.55 15.89 -9.39
N LEU A 45 -6.12 15.39 -8.24
CA LEU A 45 -6.89 15.36 -6.99
C LEU A 45 -6.39 16.41 -5.97
N ASP A 46 -5.63 17.41 -6.41
CA ASP A 46 -5.01 18.43 -5.56
C ASP A 46 -6.03 19.29 -4.79
N LEU A 47 -7.26 19.40 -5.29
CA LEU A 47 -8.35 20.13 -4.62
C LEU A 47 -9.00 19.35 -3.46
N LEU A 48 -8.72 18.05 -3.31
CA LEU A 48 -9.32 17.22 -2.27
C LEU A 48 -8.51 17.23 -0.97
N GLY A 49 -9.18 17.00 0.16
CA GLY A 49 -8.50 16.71 1.41
C GLY A 49 -7.68 15.43 1.31
N GLU A 50 -6.52 15.37 2.00
CA GLU A 50 -5.61 14.21 1.94
C GLU A 50 -6.30 12.86 2.21
N SER A 51 -7.26 12.80 3.14
CA SER A 51 -7.99 11.56 3.43
C SER A 51 -8.85 11.09 2.25
N GLU A 52 -9.60 12.00 1.62
CA GLU A 52 -10.49 11.71 0.49
C GLU A 52 -9.68 11.38 -0.76
N LYS A 53 -8.63 12.17 -1.01
CA LYS A 53 -7.66 11.97 -2.08
C LYS A 53 -7.06 10.56 -2.02
N ASN A 54 -6.55 10.14 -0.87
CA ASN A 54 -5.92 8.83 -0.72
C ASN A 54 -6.92 7.67 -0.89
N LYS A 55 -8.15 7.80 -0.35
CA LYS A 55 -9.22 6.82 -0.57
C LYS A 55 -9.60 6.71 -2.05
N LEU A 56 -9.80 7.85 -2.72
CA LEU A 56 -10.19 7.87 -4.14
C LEU A 56 -9.05 7.36 -5.04
N LYS A 57 -7.81 7.75 -4.77
CA LYS A 57 -6.62 7.23 -5.47
C LYS A 57 -6.57 5.71 -5.42
N LYS A 58 -6.73 5.11 -4.23
CA LYS A 58 -6.77 3.64 -4.08
C LYS A 58 -7.87 3.01 -4.90
N GLN A 59 -9.08 3.56 -4.88
CA GLN A 59 -10.19 3.03 -5.68
C GLN A 59 -9.89 3.08 -7.17
N LEU A 60 -9.32 4.19 -7.66
CA LEU A 60 -8.95 4.36 -9.06
C LEU A 60 -7.88 3.36 -9.50
N ILE A 61 -6.82 3.18 -8.71
CA ILE A 61 -5.75 2.22 -9.00
C ILE A 61 -6.27 0.78 -8.97
N ARG A 62 -7.03 0.40 -7.94
CA ARG A 62 -7.63 -0.94 -7.84
C ARG A 62 -8.55 -1.23 -9.02
N HIS A 63 -9.40 -0.27 -9.40
CA HIS A 63 -10.27 -0.39 -10.56
C HIS A 63 -9.46 -0.58 -11.86
N ALA A 64 -8.42 0.24 -12.06
CA ALA A 64 -7.54 0.17 -13.22
C ALA A 64 -6.82 -1.19 -13.34
N VAL A 65 -6.30 -1.70 -12.23
CA VAL A 65 -5.66 -3.02 -12.17
C VAL A 65 -6.67 -4.14 -12.44
N LYS A 66 -7.84 -4.11 -11.79
CA LYS A 66 -8.89 -5.12 -11.95
C LYS A 66 -9.34 -5.26 -13.42
N LYS A 67 -9.46 -4.15 -14.14
CA LYS A 67 -9.86 -4.15 -15.56
C LYS A 67 -8.68 -4.23 -16.54
N GLN A 68 -7.44 -4.34 -16.04
CA GLN A 68 -6.21 -4.39 -16.84
C GLN A 68 -6.03 -3.17 -17.76
N SER A 69 -6.54 -2.00 -17.37
CA SER A 69 -6.46 -0.76 -18.15
C SER A 69 -6.38 0.46 -17.23
N PHE A 70 -5.35 1.28 -17.42
CA PHE A 70 -5.16 2.55 -16.72
C PHE A 70 -5.93 3.72 -17.36
N VAL A 71 -6.71 3.46 -18.41
CA VAL A 71 -7.63 4.46 -18.97
C VAL A 71 -8.85 4.53 -18.06
N ILE A 72 -9.15 5.69 -17.49
CA ILE A 72 -10.31 5.92 -16.61
C ILE A 72 -11.20 6.97 -17.26
N SER A 73 -12.44 6.60 -17.60
CA SER A 73 -13.44 7.52 -18.15
C SER A 73 -14.02 8.44 -17.07
N HIS A 74 -14.65 9.54 -17.47
CA HIS A 74 -15.34 10.43 -16.51
C HIS A 74 -16.46 9.69 -15.77
N ASP A 75 -17.19 8.79 -16.43
CA ASP A 75 -18.28 8.04 -15.82
C ASP A 75 -17.76 7.06 -14.76
N GLU A 76 -16.64 6.39 -15.04
CA GLU A 76 -15.96 5.55 -14.05
C GLU A 76 -15.44 6.35 -12.87
N PHE A 77 -14.83 7.51 -13.13
CA PHE A 77 -14.37 8.40 -12.07
C PHE A 77 -15.53 8.85 -11.17
N ARG A 78 -16.65 9.29 -11.75
CA ARG A 78 -17.88 9.65 -11.01
C ARG A 78 -18.41 8.50 -10.18
N ALA A 79 -18.41 7.29 -10.73
CA ALA A 79 -18.91 6.12 -10.03
C ALA A 79 -18.06 5.79 -8.80
N LEU A 80 -16.73 5.89 -8.92
CA LEU A 80 -15.78 5.63 -7.83
C LEU A 80 -15.72 6.79 -6.81
N SER A 81 -16.01 8.02 -7.22
CA SER A 81 -15.96 9.18 -6.31
C SER A 81 -17.24 9.41 -5.51
N LYS A 82 -18.36 8.78 -5.89
CA LYS A 82 -19.72 9.08 -5.38
C LYS A 82 -19.88 9.00 -3.86
N GLU A 83 -19.10 8.17 -3.19
CA GLU A 83 -19.16 7.95 -1.74
C GLU A 83 -18.07 8.70 -0.97
N LEU A 84 -17.14 9.33 -1.68
CA LEU A 84 -15.91 9.89 -1.11
C LEU A 84 -15.79 11.40 -1.30
N VAL A 85 -16.46 11.96 -2.30
CA VAL A 85 -16.27 13.35 -2.73
C VAL A 85 -17.62 13.98 -3.04
N ASP A 86 -17.80 15.24 -2.65
CA ASP A 86 -18.99 15.99 -3.01
C ASP A 86 -19.16 16.04 -4.54
N PRO A 87 -20.36 15.75 -5.09
CA PRO A 87 -20.61 15.81 -6.53
C PRO A 87 -20.17 17.12 -7.19
N ALA A 88 -20.24 18.26 -6.50
CA ALA A 88 -19.78 19.55 -7.03
C ALA A 88 -18.25 19.62 -7.20
N GLU A 89 -17.50 19.02 -6.28
CA GLU A 89 -16.05 18.90 -6.38
C GLU A 89 -15.66 17.94 -7.49
N VAL A 90 -16.39 16.82 -7.65
CA VAL A 90 -16.20 15.87 -8.77
C VAL A 90 -16.31 16.57 -10.11
N GLU A 91 -17.30 17.45 -10.32
CA GLU A 91 -17.42 18.22 -11.56
C GLU A 91 -16.26 19.18 -11.77
N THR A 92 -15.75 19.76 -10.69
CA THR A 92 -14.58 20.65 -10.73
C THR A 92 -13.34 19.87 -11.17
N LEU A 93 -13.11 18.66 -10.63
CA LEU A 93 -11.99 17.78 -10.98
C LEU A 93 -12.07 17.22 -12.41
N LEU A 94 -13.28 17.07 -12.94
CA LEU A 94 -13.53 16.60 -14.31
C LEU A 94 -13.48 17.71 -15.35
N SER A 95 -13.45 18.96 -14.91
CA SER A 95 -13.33 20.11 -15.81
C SER A 95 -11.90 20.18 -16.36
N PRO A 96 -11.71 20.49 -17.66
CA PRO A 96 -10.38 20.67 -18.20
C PRO A 96 -9.67 21.80 -17.43
N PRO A 97 -8.36 21.66 -17.13
CA PRO A 97 -7.61 22.74 -16.52
C PRO A 97 -7.62 23.96 -17.44
N GLY A 98 -8.48 24.95 -17.14
CA GLY A 98 -8.52 26.27 -17.79
C GLY A 98 -9.83 26.66 -18.48
N THR A 99 -10.80 27.12 -17.70
CA THR A 99 -11.47 28.44 -17.94
C THR A 99 -11.74 29.08 -16.58
N VAL A 100 -10.70 29.28 -15.80
CA VAL A 100 -10.72 30.25 -14.70
C VAL A 100 -10.20 31.55 -15.31
N GLN A 101 -11.01 32.62 -15.25
CA GLN A 101 -10.55 33.95 -15.65
C GLN A 101 -9.35 34.31 -14.79
N GLU A 102 -8.22 34.65 -15.42
CA GLU A 102 -7.06 35.21 -14.76
C GLU A 102 -7.48 36.50 -14.02
N GLU A 103 -7.57 36.44 -12.70
CA GLU A 103 -7.24 37.60 -11.88
C GLU A 103 -5.73 37.54 -11.62
N GLU A 104 -5.02 38.50 -12.20
CA GLU A 104 -3.59 38.71 -11.98
C GLU A 104 -3.28 38.84 -10.48
N ASN A 105 -2.51 37.90 -9.94
CA ASN A 105 -1.78 38.11 -8.69
C ASN A 105 -0.31 37.74 -8.90
N PRO A 106 0.62 38.72 -8.87
CA PRO A 106 2.02 38.45 -9.17
C PRO A 106 2.74 37.99 -7.90
N GLY A 107 3.31 36.79 -7.97
CA GLY A 107 4.52 36.47 -7.22
C GLY A 107 4.43 35.20 -6.39
N HIS A 108 4.92 34.09 -6.95
CA HIS A 108 5.86 33.26 -6.22
C HIS A 108 6.86 32.59 -7.17
N ALA A 109 8.14 32.86 -6.88
CA ALA A 109 9.28 32.32 -7.59
C ALA A 109 9.46 30.84 -7.25
N SER A 110 9.58 30.00 -8.27
CA SER A 110 9.98 28.60 -8.15
C SER A 110 11.41 28.51 -7.61
N GLN A 111 11.58 28.01 -6.38
CA GLN A 111 12.89 27.61 -5.87
C GLN A 111 13.24 26.21 -6.36
N GLY A 112 14.36 26.10 -7.04
CA GLY A 112 14.91 24.85 -7.54
C GLY A 112 15.43 23.97 -6.41
N PHE A 113 15.08 22.68 -6.46
CA PHE A 113 15.64 21.66 -5.59
C PHE A 113 17.11 21.40 -5.98
N SER A 114 18.03 21.73 -5.07
CA SER A 114 19.43 21.34 -5.17
C SER A 114 19.61 19.91 -4.70
N LYS A 115 20.39 19.13 -5.46
CA LYS A 115 20.82 17.78 -5.08
C LYS A 115 21.91 17.89 -4.00
N SER A 116 21.57 17.61 -2.75
CA SER A 116 22.55 17.32 -1.70
C SER A 116 22.51 15.84 -1.33
N LEU A 117 23.64 15.19 -1.58
CA LEU A 117 23.96 13.80 -1.30
C LEU A 117 24.10 13.60 0.21
N TYR A 118 23.19 12.87 0.85
CA TYR A 118 23.33 12.39 2.22
C TYR A 118 23.59 10.88 2.23
N LEU A 119 24.83 10.54 2.59
CA LEU A 119 25.23 9.26 3.16
C LEU A 119 24.64 9.16 4.57
N MET A 120 23.94 8.06 4.89
CA MET A 120 24.18 7.20 6.07
C MET A 120 22.99 6.24 6.32
N ALA A 121 23.34 5.08 6.89
CA ALA A 121 22.56 3.87 7.19
C ALA A 121 22.21 3.00 5.97
N GLY A 122 22.89 1.85 5.86
CA GLY A 122 22.70 0.86 4.80
C GLY A 122 21.34 0.19 4.89
N GLY A 123 20.33 0.77 4.25
CA GLY A 123 19.14 0.03 3.82
C GLY A 123 19.50 -0.78 2.57
N ALA A 124 19.19 -2.08 2.56
CA ALA A 124 19.21 -2.84 1.33
C ALA A 124 18.21 -2.21 0.35
N ALA A 125 18.61 -1.95 -0.89
CA ALA A 125 17.65 -1.57 -1.92
C ALA A 125 16.80 -2.81 -2.24
N SER A 126 15.51 -2.75 -1.92
CA SER A 126 14.59 -3.86 -2.17
C SER A 126 14.05 -3.80 -3.60
N LEU A 127 14.48 -4.76 -4.43
CA LEU A 127 13.98 -4.96 -5.79
C LEU A 127 12.60 -5.61 -5.74
N ILE A 128 11.54 -4.87 -5.43
CA ILE A 128 10.19 -5.43 -5.58
C ILE A 128 9.88 -5.59 -7.07
N MET A 129 10.02 -6.82 -7.58
CA MET A 129 9.62 -7.22 -8.91
C MET A 129 8.17 -7.67 -8.85
N VAL A 130 7.22 -6.75 -9.05
CA VAL A 130 5.82 -7.18 -9.17
C VAL A 130 5.60 -7.72 -10.58
N ALA A 131 5.52 -9.05 -10.68
CA ALA A 131 4.84 -9.74 -11.78
C ALA A 131 3.33 -9.49 -11.65
N LEU A 132 2.87 -8.27 -11.96
CA LEU A 132 1.45 -7.90 -11.91
C LEU A 132 0.71 -8.33 -13.19
N LEU A 133 1.08 -9.47 -13.76
CA LEU A 133 0.42 -10.06 -14.92
C LEU A 133 0.40 -11.57 -14.74
N ALA A 134 -0.81 -12.13 -14.71
CA ALA A 134 -1.16 -13.57 -14.74
C ALA A 134 -1.40 -14.27 -13.38
N ALA A 135 -2.54 -13.95 -12.76
CA ALA A 135 -3.49 -14.90 -12.16
C ALA A 135 -4.82 -14.12 -12.01
N GLY A 136 -5.89 -14.33 -12.79
CA GLY A 136 -6.52 -15.61 -13.10
C GLY A 136 -7.57 -15.93 -12.04
N TYR A 137 -8.55 -15.03 -11.80
CA TYR A 137 -9.67 -15.28 -10.89
C TYR A 137 -10.99 -15.14 -11.65
N ASP A 138 -11.71 -16.27 -11.73
CA ASP A 138 -13.02 -16.42 -12.35
C ASP A 138 -14.09 -15.70 -11.52
N GLY A 139 -14.98 -14.99 -12.20
CA GLY A 139 -16.09 -14.28 -11.58
C GLY A 139 -17.33 -15.16 -11.51
N GLU A 140 -18.08 -15.05 -10.41
CA GLU A 140 -19.47 -15.49 -10.33
C GLU A 140 -20.43 -14.33 -10.03
N ASP A 141 -21.59 -14.45 -10.65
CA ASP A 141 -22.66 -13.48 -10.90
C ASP A 141 -23.50 -13.14 -9.65
N PRO A 142 -23.96 -11.89 -9.46
CA PRO A 142 -24.84 -11.51 -8.36
C PRO A 142 -26.31 -11.51 -8.82
N ASN A 143 -27.11 -12.48 -8.40
CA ASN A 143 -28.57 -12.32 -8.42
C ASN A 143 -29.30 -13.21 -7.41
N ALA A 144 -29.83 -12.61 -6.33
CA ALA A 144 -30.96 -13.15 -5.57
C ALA A 144 -31.68 -12.05 -4.78
N THR A 145 -32.63 -11.41 -5.46
CA THR A 145 -33.99 -11.00 -5.03
C THR A 145 -34.28 -10.46 -3.62
N ALA A 146 -35.00 -9.32 -3.67
CA ALA A 146 -35.69 -8.61 -2.60
C ALA A 146 -36.82 -9.39 -1.89
N GLY A 147 -37.07 -9.02 -0.64
CA GLY A 147 -38.27 -9.36 0.14
C GLY A 147 -38.61 -8.24 1.14
N GLU A 148 -39.89 -7.88 1.20
CA GLU A 148 -40.44 -6.68 1.84
C GLU A 148 -40.67 -6.81 3.37
N GLY A 149 -40.38 -5.72 4.09
CA GLY A 149 -41.24 -5.07 5.10
C GLY A 149 -41.70 -5.80 6.39
N HIS A 150 -41.20 -5.33 7.55
CA HIS A 150 -42.08 -4.87 8.64
C HIS A 150 -41.33 -4.02 9.68
N LEU A 151 -41.88 -2.83 9.99
CA LEU A 151 -41.47 -1.94 11.07
C LEU A 151 -42.01 -2.45 12.41
N GLN A 152 -41.14 -2.64 13.40
CA GLN A 152 -41.48 -2.61 14.83
C GLN A 152 -40.31 -2.01 15.65
N VAL A 153 -40.64 -1.05 16.52
CA VAL A 153 -39.72 -0.31 17.42
C VAL A 153 -39.73 -0.98 18.82
N PRO A 154 -38.78 -0.66 19.73
CA PRO A 154 -37.76 -1.58 20.21
C PRO A 154 -38.09 -2.14 21.62
N ALA A 155 -37.68 -3.38 21.88
CA ALA A 155 -37.57 -3.89 23.25
C ALA A 155 -36.08 -4.04 23.59
N THR A 156 -35.66 -3.41 24.67
CA THR A 156 -34.34 -3.47 25.27
C THR A 156 -33.86 -4.92 25.40
N GLN A 157 -32.93 -5.33 24.54
CA GLN A 157 -32.25 -6.61 24.63
C GLN A 157 -30.84 -6.38 25.16
N SER A 158 -30.54 -7.08 26.25
CA SER A 158 -29.21 -7.30 26.77
C SER A 158 -28.30 -7.83 25.65
N LEU A 159 -27.21 -7.11 25.38
CA LEU A 159 -26.16 -7.49 24.43
C LEU A 159 -25.57 -8.85 24.83
N SER A 160 -26.03 -9.91 24.16
CA SER A 160 -25.23 -11.10 23.95
C SER A 160 -24.11 -10.72 22.99
N VAL A 161 -22.86 -10.87 23.42
CA VAL A 161 -21.70 -10.76 22.53
C VAL A 161 -21.83 -11.90 21.53
N GLU A 162 -22.28 -11.57 20.32
CA GLU A 162 -22.30 -12.47 19.18
C GLU A 162 -20.84 -12.80 18.88
N GLU A 163 -20.47 -14.06 19.12
CA GLU A 163 -19.16 -14.61 18.79
C GLU A 163 -18.98 -14.44 17.28
N ALA A 164 -18.08 -13.54 16.88
CA ALA A 164 -17.91 -13.18 15.49
C ALA A 164 -17.57 -14.42 14.66
N GLU A 165 -18.33 -14.65 13.59
CA GLU A 165 -18.08 -15.72 12.62
C GLU A 165 -16.61 -15.70 12.19
N PRO A 166 -15.94 -16.87 12.12
CA PRO A 166 -14.54 -16.93 11.74
C PRO A 166 -14.36 -16.35 10.34
N ILE A 167 -13.56 -15.28 10.24
CA ILE A 167 -13.22 -14.64 8.97
C ILE A 167 -12.46 -15.68 8.12
N GLU A 168 -13.04 -16.06 6.98
CA GLU A 168 -12.40 -16.95 6.01
C GLU A 168 -11.17 -16.22 5.44
N ARG A 169 -9.97 -16.65 5.84
CA ARG A 169 -8.71 -16.02 5.43
C ARG A 169 -8.22 -16.61 4.12
N VAL A 170 -7.49 -15.80 3.35
CA VAL A 170 -6.86 -16.23 2.10
C VAL A 170 -5.86 -17.35 2.39
N ASP A 171 -6.00 -18.49 1.72
CA ASP A 171 -5.03 -19.58 1.82
C ASP A 171 -3.72 -19.21 1.12
N ASN A 172 -2.59 -19.54 1.74
CA ASN A 172 -1.25 -19.26 1.21
C ASN A 172 -0.22 -20.32 1.65
N GLU A 173 0.93 -20.35 0.97
CA GLU A 173 1.99 -21.36 1.20
C GLU A 173 2.95 -21.03 2.36
N LEU A 174 2.63 -20.03 3.20
CA LEU A 174 3.42 -19.78 4.39
C LEU A 174 3.26 -20.95 5.38
N PRO A 175 4.35 -21.32 6.08
CA PRO A 175 4.26 -22.21 7.24
C PRO A 175 3.24 -21.71 8.28
N ALA A 176 2.62 -22.63 9.02
CA ALA A 176 1.56 -22.30 9.97
C ALA A 176 1.99 -21.30 11.06
N ASP A 177 3.25 -21.33 11.48
CA ASP A 177 3.86 -20.38 12.43
C ASP A 177 4.07 -18.97 11.83
N MET A 178 4.04 -18.85 10.50
CA MET A 178 4.11 -17.58 9.77
C MET A 178 2.78 -17.13 9.16
N GLN A 179 1.73 -17.93 9.29
CA GLN A 179 0.36 -17.53 8.97
C GLN A 179 -0.21 -16.63 10.07
N TYR A 180 -1.34 -15.98 9.78
CA TYR A 180 -1.91 -15.01 10.71
C TYR A 180 -2.27 -15.69 12.04
N GLN A 181 -1.79 -15.08 13.12
CA GLN A 181 -2.16 -15.38 14.50
C GLN A 181 -2.41 -14.04 15.20
N ASP A 182 -3.32 -14.05 16.17
CA ASP A 182 -3.52 -12.86 17.00
C ASP A 182 -2.26 -12.60 17.81
N VAL A 183 -1.87 -11.33 17.88
CA VAL A 183 -0.68 -10.89 18.61
C VAL A 183 -1.09 -10.03 19.80
N PRO A 184 -0.29 -10.03 20.89
CA PRO A 184 -0.43 -9.11 22.01
C PRO A 184 -0.21 -7.67 21.54
N THR A 185 -1.28 -7.04 21.04
CA THR A 185 -1.22 -5.78 20.27
C THR A 185 -0.68 -4.63 21.11
N GLU A 186 -1.05 -4.56 22.37
CA GLU A 186 -0.60 -3.49 23.27
C GLU A 186 0.89 -3.64 23.62
N GLU A 187 1.35 -4.87 23.83
CA GLU A 187 2.75 -5.21 24.09
C GLU A 187 3.61 -4.92 22.87
N LEU A 188 3.14 -5.27 21.66
CA LEU A 188 3.79 -4.93 20.40
C LEU A 188 3.85 -3.41 20.20
N ARG A 189 2.77 -2.68 20.56
CA ARG A 189 2.72 -1.23 20.51
C ARG A 189 3.77 -0.60 21.42
N LEU A 190 3.87 -1.07 22.68
CA LEU A 190 4.87 -0.63 23.65
C LEU A 190 6.29 -0.95 23.19
N TRP A 191 6.51 -2.15 22.63
CA TRP A 191 7.79 -2.57 22.08
C TRP A 191 8.28 -1.67 20.94
N LEU A 192 7.36 -1.24 20.06
CA LEU A 192 7.63 -0.26 19.00
C LEU A 192 7.87 1.14 19.58
N ASP A 193 7.14 1.52 20.64
CA ASP A 193 7.27 2.81 21.30
C ASP A 193 8.63 2.98 22.02
N GLU A 194 9.12 1.92 22.67
CA GLU A 194 10.46 1.84 23.27
C GLU A 194 11.56 2.13 22.23
N ARG A 195 11.32 1.77 20.96
CA ARG A 195 12.21 2.01 19.81
C ARG A 195 11.93 3.34 19.11
N GLN A 196 11.10 4.20 19.69
CA GLN A 196 10.68 5.48 19.12
C GLN A 196 10.08 5.34 17.72
N SER A 197 9.39 4.24 17.44
CA SER A 197 8.81 3.97 16.12
C SER A 197 7.54 4.80 15.86
N LYS A 198 7.41 5.34 14.64
CA LYS A 198 6.12 5.91 14.18
C LYS A 198 5.04 4.85 13.95
N LEU A 199 5.41 3.57 13.78
CA LEU A 199 4.46 2.46 13.62
C LEU A 199 3.67 2.18 14.91
N ALA A 200 4.16 2.63 16.08
CA ALA A 200 3.53 2.39 17.39
C ALA A 200 2.21 3.14 17.63
N SER A 201 1.74 3.99 16.71
CA SER A 201 0.42 4.59 16.83
C SER A 201 -0.69 3.58 16.55
N GLU A 202 -1.78 3.63 17.32
CA GLU A 202 -2.93 2.72 17.20
C GLU A 202 -3.44 2.58 15.77
N GLU A 203 -3.65 3.69 15.04
CA GLU A 203 -4.12 3.69 13.65
C GLU A 203 -3.21 2.88 12.71
N ARG A 204 -1.89 3.09 12.83
CA ARG A 204 -0.90 2.45 11.96
C ARG A 204 -0.69 0.99 12.30
N LEU A 205 -0.61 0.67 13.59
CA LEU A 205 -0.47 -0.71 14.03
C LEU A 205 -1.71 -1.54 13.65
N SER A 206 -2.90 -0.96 13.81
CA SER A 206 -4.16 -1.59 13.38
C SER A 206 -4.18 -1.83 11.87
N THR A 207 -3.70 -0.86 11.07
CA THR A 207 -3.57 -1.01 9.61
C THR A 207 -2.69 -2.21 9.26
N ILE A 208 -1.55 -2.36 9.95
CA ILE A 208 -0.60 -3.47 9.73
C ILE A 208 -1.22 -4.81 10.11
N ILE A 209 -1.82 -4.92 11.30
CA ILE A 209 -2.42 -6.16 11.80
C ILE A 209 -3.61 -6.58 10.93
N GLN A 210 -4.49 -5.64 10.59
CA GLN A 210 -5.64 -5.92 9.74
C GLN A 210 -5.19 -6.42 8.37
N THR A 211 -4.26 -5.71 7.73
CA THR A 211 -3.75 -6.13 6.40
C THR A 211 -3.05 -7.49 6.49
N ALA A 212 -2.27 -7.73 7.55
CA ALA A 212 -1.65 -9.04 7.77
C ALA A 212 -2.72 -10.15 7.87
N GLY A 213 -3.84 -9.88 8.55
CA GLY A 213 -5.01 -10.77 8.61
C GLY A 213 -5.64 -11.05 7.26
N ASP A 214 -5.86 -10.01 6.45
CA ASP A 214 -6.45 -10.12 5.11
C ASP A 214 -5.62 -11.01 4.17
N PHE A 215 -4.30 -11.05 4.36
CA PHE A 215 -3.37 -11.88 3.56
C PHE A 215 -2.94 -13.18 4.24
N ASN A 216 -3.48 -13.48 5.44
CA ASN A 216 -3.10 -14.62 6.26
C ASN A 216 -1.58 -14.69 6.56
N ILE A 217 -1.00 -13.56 6.97
CA ILE A 217 0.41 -13.40 7.32
C ILE A 217 0.50 -13.07 8.81
N HIS A 218 1.47 -13.63 9.52
CA HIS A 218 1.76 -13.27 10.91
C HIS A 218 2.17 -11.79 11.01
N PRO A 219 1.56 -10.95 11.86
CA PRO A 219 1.88 -9.51 11.94
C PRO A 219 3.38 -9.21 12.15
N TYR A 220 4.08 -10.04 12.92
CA TYR A 220 5.53 -9.92 13.12
C TYR A 220 6.37 -10.04 11.84
N VAL A 221 5.91 -10.76 10.80
CA VAL A 221 6.61 -10.79 9.51
C VAL A 221 6.65 -9.39 8.89
N ILE A 222 5.50 -8.71 8.87
CA ILE A 222 5.37 -7.36 8.31
C ILE A 222 6.21 -6.36 9.11
N VAL A 223 6.13 -6.43 10.45
CA VAL A 223 6.92 -5.55 11.33
C VAL A 223 8.42 -5.81 11.19
N ALA A 224 8.85 -7.08 11.05
CA ALA A 224 10.24 -7.44 10.87
C ALA A 224 10.82 -6.88 9.57
N ILE A 225 10.06 -6.92 8.47
CA ILE A 225 10.47 -6.30 7.21
C ILE A 225 10.59 -4.78 7.37
N ALA A 226 9.63 -4.08 7.99
CA ALA A 226 9.75 -2.64 8.25
C ALA A 226 10.96 -2.30 9.15
N GLY A 227 11.27 -3.17 10.12
CA GLY A 227 12.46 -3.10 10.95
C GLY A 227 13.74 -3.17 10.15
N GLN A 228 13.85 -4.17 9.28
CA GLN A 228 15.03 -4.38 8.44
C GLN A 228 15.20 -3.26 7.40
N GLU A 229 14.12 -2.75 6.83
CA GLU A 229 14.15 -1.77 5.75
C GLU A 229 14.36 -0.33 6.23
N GLN A 230 13.72 0.04 7.34
CA GLN A 230 13.62 1.42 7.78
C GLN A 230 13.83 1.58 9.30
N SER A 231 14.42 0.59 9.98
CA SER A 231 14.66 0.62 11.42
C SER A 231 13.40 0.96 12.23
N PHE A 232 12.25 0.43 11.80
CA PHE A 232 10.93 0.71 12.38
C PHE A 232 10.46 2.17 12.25
N VAL A 233 11.05 2.97 11.37
CA VAL A 233 10.70 4.39 11.16
C VAL A 233 10.84 5.22 12.46
N PRO A 234 12.08 5.51 12.90
CA PRO A 234 12.33 6.32 14.09
C PRO A 234 11.69 7.71 13.99
N ARG A 235 11.03 8.17 15.07
CA ARG A 235 10.31 9.45 15.12
C ARG A 235 11.19 10.67 14.89
N ASP A 236 12.46 10.58 15.28
CA ASP A 236 13.46 11.63 15.14
C ASP A 236 14.14 11.63 13.76
N HIS A 237 13.81 10.67 12.90
CA HIS A 237 14.32 10.64 11.54
C HIS A 237 13.78 11.85 10.74
N PRO A 238 14.62 12.62 10.02
CA PRO A 238 14.20 13.85 9.33
C PRO A 238 13.07 13.67 8.31
N TYR A 239 12.96 12.45 7.76
CA TYR A 239 11.94 12.07 6.76
C TYR A 239 10.94 11.05 7.31
N ALA A 240 10.73 11.00 8.64
CA ALA A 240 9.90 9.98 9.25
C ALA A 240 8.43 10.03 8.76
N ASP A 241 7.91 11.22 8.43
CA ASP A 241 6.55 11.39 7.90
C ASP A 241 6.40 10.91 6.45
N GLU A 242 7.48 10.89 5.67
CA GLU A 242 7.49 10.36 4.32
C GLU A 242 7.78 8.85 4.32
N ILE A 243 8.70 8.39 5.18
CA ILE A 243 9.05 6.97 5.27
C ILE A 243 7.87 6.13 5.76
N ILE A 244 7.03 6.67 6.65
CA ILE A 244 5.89 5.92 7.18
C ILE A 244 4.86 5.53 6.10
N ASN A 245 4.87 6.22 4.96
CA ASN A 245 4.04 5.89 3.81
C ASN A 245 4.54 4.69 3.01
N ASN A 246 5.81 4.30 3.19
CA ASN A 246 6.40 3.12 2.56
C ASN A 246 7.56 2.59 3.41
N PRO A 247 7.27 1.98 4.58
CA PRO A 247 8.32 1.53 5.50
C PRO A 247 9.04 0.26 5.04
N TYR A 248 8.56 -0.38 3.96
CA TYR A 248 9.07 -1.65 3.44
C TYR A 248 9.94 -1.48 2.18
N ASN A 249 10.15 -0.23 1.74
CA ASN A 249 10.76 0.09 0.44
C ASN A 249 10.11 -0.63 -0.74
N VAL A 250 8.77 -0.75 -0.73
CA VAL A 250 8.07 -1.31 -1.88
C VAL A 250 8.30 -0.44 -3.10
N PHE A 251 8.46 -1.09 -4.26
CA PHE A 251 8.86 -0.43 -5.49
C PHE A 251 10.13 0.43 -5.37
N HIS A 252 11.20 -0.13 -4.79
CA HIS A 252 12.58 0.39 -4.70
C HIS A 252 12.87 1.22 -3.45
N SER A 253 12.13 2.31 -3.22
CA SER A 253 12.30 3.11 -2.02
C SER A 253 11.09 3.99 -1.75
N TRP A 254 10.92 4.44 -0.52
CA TRP A 254 9.95 5.49 -0.17
C TRP A 254 10.16 6.81 -0.93
N ARG A 255 11.35 7.05 -1.50
CA ARG A 255 11.65 8.23 -2.32
C ARG A 255 11.14 8.08 -3.74
N ASP A 256 11.19 6.87 -4.27
CA ASP A 256 10.74 6.55 -5.64
C ASP A 256 9.25 6.21 -5.67
N TYR A 257 8.70 5.71 -4.57
CA TYR A 257 7.29 5.37 -4.41
C TYR A 257 6.83 5.76 -3.00
N ASN A 258 6.29 6.97 -2.87
CA ASN A 258 5.69 7.48 -1.64
C ASN A 258 4.16 7.44 -1.77
N THR A 259 3.52 6.46 -1.12
CA THR A 259 2.07 6.22 -1.19
C THR A 259 1.43 6.52 0.16
N ASP A 260 0.66 5.59 0.73
CA ASP A 260 0.35 5.55 2.15
C ASP A 260 0.64 4.16 2.75
N LEU A 261 0.67 4.10 4.09
CA LEU A 261 1.01 2.90 4.83
C LEU A 261 0.17 1.69 4.42
N GLN A 262 -1.14 1.85 4.24
CA GLN A 262 -2.02 0.74 3.89
C GLN A 262 -1.67 0.19 2.51
N ASP A 263 -1.50 1.05 1.50
CA ASP A 263 -1.13 0.61 0.15
C ASP A 263 0.24 -0.09 0.15
N ALA A 264 1.23 0.48 0.83
CA ALA A 264 2.54 -0.17 0.97
C ALA A 264 2.45 -1.52 1.71
N THR A 265 1.60 -1.63 2.73
CA THR A 265 1.37 -2.88 3.49
C THR A 265 0.69 -3.94 2.63
N GLU A 266 -0.29 -3.56 1.81
CA GLU A 266 -0.96 -4.46 0.86
C GLU A 266 0.04 -4.97 -0.20
N ILE A 267 0.89 -4.09 -0.72
CA ILE A 267 1.92 -4.44 -1.71
C ILE A 267 2.94 -5.41 -1.11
N VAL A 268 3.46 -5.15 0.09
CA VAL A 268 4.44 -6.07 0.72
C VAL A 268 3.78 -7.41 1.06
N SER A 269 2.51 -7.42 1.49
CA SER A 269 1.77 -8.65 1.82
C SER A 269 1.53 -9.54 0.60
N ARG A 270 1.13 -8.94 -0.54
CA ARG A 270 1.07 -9.64 -1.84
C ARG A 270 2.42 -10.17 -2.28
N THR A 271 3.47 -9.39 -2.03
CA THR A 271 4.85 -9.77 -2.39
C THR A 271 5.29 -10.98 -1.57
N ILE A 272 5.07 -10.98 -0.24
CA ILE A 272 5.40 -12.09 0.66
C ILE A 272 4.72 -13.38 0.17
N THR A 273 3.40 -13.36 0.01
CA THR A 273 2.61 -14.54 -0.41
C THR A 273 3.01 -15.05 -1.79
N THR A 274 3.37 -14.15 -2.71
CA THR A 274 3.84 -14.55 -4.05
C THR A 274 5.25 -15.13 -4.01
N LEU A 275 6.15 -14.54 -3.22
CA LEU A 275 7.55 -14.95 -3.17
C LEU A 275 7.79 -16.16 -2.28
N SER A 276 6.87 -16.45 -1.35
CA SER A 276 6.89 -17.65 -0.52
C SER A 276 6.42 -18.91 -1.24
N ALA A 277 5.71 -18.78 -2.37
CA ALA A 277 5.20 -19.90 -3.15
C ALA A 277 6.33 -20.78 -3.74
N ASP A 278 5.99 -22.06 -3.97
CA ASP A 278 6.88 -23.10 -4.50
C ASP A 278 8.16 -23.31 -3.66
N ARG A 279 8.14 -22.91 -2.38
CA ARG A 279 9.28 -23.05 -1.48
C ARG A 279 9.58 -24.52 -1.21
N PRO A 280 10.83 -24.98 -1.41
CA PRO A 280 11.22 -26.33 -1.04
C PRO A 280 11.01 -26.62 0.45
N GLU A 281 10.65 -27.86 0.77
CA GLU A 281 10.50 -28.30 2.15
C GLU A 281 11.81 -28.08 2.95
N GLY A 282 11.69 -27.58 4.17
CA GLY A 282 12.83 -27.29 5.05
C GLY A 282 13.62 -26.02 4.72
N MET A 283 13.32 -25.31 3.61
CA MET A 283 13.94 -24.04 3.30
C MET A 283 13.32 -22.90 4.11
N ASP A 284 14.15 -21.98 4.60
CA ASP A 284 13.71 -20.78 5.32
C ASP A 284 12.87 -19.86 4.41
N VAL A 285 11.75 -19.36 4.92
CA VAL A 285 10.82 -18.50 4.15
C VAL A 285 11.48 -17.18 3.75
N PHE A 286 12.20 -16.52 4.65
CA PHE A 286 12.86 -15.25 4.34
C PHE A 286 14.01 -15.46 3.36
N GLU A 287 14.79 -16.53 3.52
CA GLU A 287 15.83 -16.91 2.56
C GLU A 287 15.24 -17.17 1.17
N TRP A 288 14.14 -17.91 1.10
CA TRP A 288 13.46 -18.20 -0.17
C TRP A 288 12.90 -16.94 -0.84
N MET A 289 12.32 -16.03 -0.05
CA MET A 289 11.85 -14.73 -0.57
C MET A 289 13.00 -13.86 -1.06
N ASN A 290 14.16 -13.93 -0.40
CA ASN A 290 15.29 -13.04 -0.68
C ASN A 290 15.79 -13.12 -2.12
N ARG A 291 15.66 -14.27 -2.78
CA ARG A 291 16.00 -14.46 -4.20
C ARG A 291 15.38 -13.42 -5.13
N LYS A 292 14.28 -12.79 -4.71
CA LYS A 292 13.52 -11.81 -5.51
C LYS A 292 13.13 -10.54 -4.73
N TYR A 293 13.24 -10.52 -3.40
CA TYR A 293 12.82 -9.35 -2.60
C TYR A 293 13.90 -8.27 -2.54
N ALA A 294 15.14 -8.64 -2.22
CA ALA A 294 16.24 -7.70 -2.02
C ALA A 294 17.46 -8.08 -2.87
N GLU A 295 18.32 -7.09 -3.14
CA GLU A 295 19.59 -7.31 -3.86
C GLU A 295 20.66 -7.95 -2.97
N HIS A 296 20.57 -7.75 -1.65
CA HIS A 296 21.58 -8.21 -0.72
C HIS A 296 21.31 -9.66 -0.31
N ASP A 297 22.27 -10.55 -0.59
CA ASP A 297 22.15 -12.00 -0.34
C ASP A 297 21.84 -12.36 1.13
N GLU A 298 22.25 -11.49 2.07
CA GLU A 298 22.05 -11.68 3.52
C GLU A 298 20.88 -10.88 4.12
N TRP A 299 20.06 -10.18 3.32
CA TRP A 299 18.94 -9.38 3.85
C TRP A 299 17.99 -10.20 4.74
N TRP A 300 17.72 -11.45 4.34
CA TRP A 300 16.85 -12.35 5.08
C TRP A 300 17.32 -12.66 6.49
N ILE A 301 18.64 -12.60 6.76
CA ILE A 301 19.20 -12.85 8.08
C ILE A 301 18.73 -11.76 9.06
N GLY A 302 18.72 -10.50 8.63
CA GLY A 302 18.24 -9.40 9.44
C GLY A 302 16.74 -9.49 9.72
N VAL A 303 15.94 -9.82 8.69
CA VAL A 303 14.50 -10.06 8.87
C VAL A 303 14.24 -11.20 9.83
N ARG A 304 14.94 -12.33 9.67
CA ARG A 304 14.86 -13.50 10.56
C ARG A 304 15.17 -13.11 12.00
N GLN A 305 16.28 -12.41 12.24
CA GLN A 305 16.69 -11.98 13.57
C GLN A 305 15.63 -11.09 14.24
N ILE A 306 15.05 -10.14 13.50
CA ILE A 306 14.01 -9.27 14.04
C ILE A 306 12.72 -10.04 14.31
N TYR A 307 12.33 -10.95 13.40
CA TYR A 307 11.16 -11.81 13.57
C TYR A 307 11.28 -12.70 14.82
N ASP A 308 12.44 -13.34 15.01
CA ASP A 308 12.71 -14.17 16.18
C ASP A 308 12.77 -13.33 17.46
N GLN A 309 13.35 -12.12 17.39
CA GLN A 309 13.35 -11.17 18.51
C GLN A 309 11.92 -10.77 18.92
N LEU A 310 11.03 -10.50 17.96
CA LEU A 310 9.64 -10.18 18.23
C LEU A 310 8.95 -11.32 18.95
N HIS A 311 9.07 -12.57 18.47
CA HIS A 311 8.48 -13.72 19.16
C HIS A 311 9.00 -13.87 20.59
N ASN A 312 10.32 -13.87 20.77
CA ASN A 312 10.93 -14.05 22.10
C ASN A 312 10.50 -12.96 23.09
N GLU A 313 10.55 -11.69 22.69
CA GLU A 313 10.21 -10.59 23.59
C GLU A 313 8.70 -10.47 23.85
N MET A 314 7.84 -11.00 22.97
CA MET A 314 6.39 -11.00 23.16
C MET A 314 5.95 -12.16 24.04
N ASP A 315 6.55 -13.35 23.88
CA ASP A 315 6.36 -14.50 24.77
C ASP A 315 6.80 -14.21 26.21
N GLU A 316 7.85 -13.41 26.41
CA GLU A 316 8.31 -12.99 27.74
C GLU A 316 7.40 -11.94 28.41
N ARG A 317 6.59 -11.22 27.62
CA ARG A 317 5.70 -10.15 28.10
C ARG A 317 4.26 -10.62 28.37
N GLY A 318 3.85 -11.76 27.78
CA GLY A 318 2.54 -12.39 27.99
C GLY A 318 2.48 -13.29 29.22
#